data_AF-A0A934QF35-F1
#
_entry.id   AF-A0A934QF35-F1
#
_cell.length_a   1.000
_cell.length_b   1.000
_cell.length_c   1.000
_cell.angle_alpha   90.00
_cell.angle_beta   90.00
_cell.angle_gamma   90.00
#
_symmetry.space_group_name_H-M   'P 1'
#
loop_
_entity.id
_entity.type
_entity.pdbx_description
1 polymer ?
#
loop_
_entity_poly.entity_id
_entity_poly.type
_entity_poly.pdbx_seq_one_letter_code
_entity_poly.pdbx_strand_id
1 'polypeptide(L)'
;MPRTVADAQRELRELLRRDVPIDYIPQGALADRPVRSSAVLILFGALDQVPARGALAGSEREGVPAELDVLLTRRADGMRHHPGQIAFPGGGVEAGDADRGATALREAHEETGLDPAGVELLGSLPEIHIPVSNNLVTPVIGWWSRPSEVAADHSESVEVFRAPVAELLDPASRGTSVLRRPGATFRGPAFRLDERFGGRIVWGFTGILLSALFDELGWAVPWDREQRFEVRG
;
A
#
# COMPACT_ATOMS: atom_id res chain seq x y z
N MET A 1 17.10 -8.07 -5.73
CA MET A 1 15.93 -8.51 -4.98
C MET A 1 16.39 -9.19 -3.70
N PRO A 2 15.65 -9.01 -2.60
CA PRO A 2 16.01 -9.53 -1.28
C PRO A 2 15.87 -11.06 -1.29
N ARG A 3 16.83 -11.75 -0.69
CA ARG A 3 16.79 -13.22 -0.56
C ARG A 3 16.14 -13.67 0.73
N THR A 4 16.17 -12.80 1.74
CA THR A 4 15.57 -13.02 3.06
C THR A 4 14.73 -11.82 3.46
N VAL A 5 13.82 -12.03 4.41
CA VAL A 5 13.03 -10.96 5.03
C VAL A 5 13.92 -9.87 5.63
N ALA A 6 15.05 -10.25 6.24
CA ALA A 6 16.02 -9.32 6.78
C ALA A 6 16.70 -8.47 5.69
N ASP A 7 16.93 -9.05 4.49
CA ASP A 7 17.40 -8.27 3.34
C ASP A 7 16.36 -7.26 2.89
N ALA A 8 15.07 -7.65 2.85
CA ALA A 8 13.99 -6.76 2.47
C ALA A 8 13.88 -5.55 3.42
N GLN A 9 13.95 -5.79 4.75
CA GLN A 9 13.98 -4.74 5.75
C GLN A 9 15.18 -3.80 5.56
N ARG A 10 16.37 -4.35 5.27
CA ARG A 10 17.58 -3.54 5.02
C ARG A 10 17.43 -2.69 3.76
N GLU A 11 16.93 -3.26 2.67
CA GLU A 11 16.71 -2.53 1.41
C GLU A 11 15.70 -1.39 1.58
N LEU A 12 14.63 -1.58 2.38
CA LEU A 12 13.70 -0.50 2.75
C LEU A 12 14.40 0.64 3.51
N ARG A 13 15.29 0.33 4.45
CA ARG A 13 16.09 1.36 5.15
C ARG A 13 17.06 2.09 4.21
N GLU A 14 17.60 1.40 3.21
CA GLU A 14 18.48 2.01 2.21
C GLU A 14 17.70 2.90 1.24
N LEU A 15 16.49 2.49 0.85
CA LEU A 15 15.59 3.28 0.02
C LEU A 15 15.29 4.64 0.65
N LEU A 16 15.04 4.67 1.97
CA LEU A 16 14.76 5.91 2.72
C LEU A 16 15.92 6.92 2.74
N ARG A 17 17.11 6.53 2.28
CA ARG A 17 18.27 7.44 2.11
C ARG A 17 18.37 8.02 0.71
N ARG A 18 17.46 7.64 -0.19
CA ARG A 18 17.42 8.04 -1.60
C ARG A 18 16.22 8.95 -1.82
N ASP A 19 16.26 9.69 -2.92
CA ASP A 19 15.07 10.37 -3.41
C ASP A 19 14.22 9.34 -4.18
N VAL A 20 12.96 9.20 -3.79
CA VAL A 20 12.02 8.24 -4.38
C VAL A 20 11.01 9.03 -5.20
N PRO A 21 11.13 9.06 -6.54
CA PRO A 21 10.21 9.81 -7.38
C PRO A 21 8.81 9.17 -7.33
N ILE A 22 7.81 9.95 -6.94
CA ILE A 22 6.41 9.49 -6.88
C ILE A 22 5.55 10.43 -7.72
N ASP A 23 5.27 10.01 -8.94
CA ASP A 23 4.44 10.76 -9.87
C ASP A 23 2.96 10.51 -9.61
N TYR A 24 2.29 11.49 -9.01
CA TYR A 24 0.84 11.48 -8.85
C TYR A 24 0.16 12.36 -9.91
N ILE A 25 -0.58 11.73 -10.83
CA ILE A 25 -1.44 12.42 -11.78
C ILE A 25 -2.86 12.52 -11.18
N PRO A 26 -3.42 13.73 -11.00
CA PRO A 26 -4.77 13.90 -10.47
C PRO A 26 -5.83 13.15 -11.27
N GLN A 27 -6.60 12.28 -10.60
CA GLN A 27 -7.62 11.45 -11.23
C GLN A 27 -9.04 12.01 -11.10
N GLY A 28 -9.21 13.34 -11.20
CA GLY A 28 -10.49 14.02 -11.01
C GLY A 28 -10.36 15.53 -10.89
N ALA A 29 -11.49 16.19 -10.59
CA ALA A 29 -11.50 17.62 -10.31
C ALA A 29 -10.69 17.93 -9.04
N LEU A 30 -10.00 19.07 -9.05
CA LEU A 30 -9.25 19.56 -7.91
C LEU A 30 -10.21 19.96 -6.79
N ALA A 31 -9.86 19.67 -5.54
CA ALA A 31 -10.69 20.02 -4.41
C ALA A 31 -10.55 21.50 -4.06
N ASP A 32 -11.68 22.19 -3.93
CA ASP A 32 -11.79 23.54 -3.38
C ASP A 32 -12.09 23.48 -1.88
N ARG A 33 -11.09 23.06 -1.10
CA ARG A 33 -11.14 22.98 0.37
C ARG A 33 -9.74 23.29 0.93
N PRO A 34 -9.56 23.66 2.20
CA PRO A 34 -8.23 23.88 2.78
C PRO A 34 -7.34 22.64 2.67
N VAL A 35 -6.02 22.84 2.56
CA VAL A 35 -5.06 21.72 2.59
C VAL A 35 -5.16 21.04 3.95
N ARG A 36 -5.36 19.74 3.93
CA ARG A 36 -5.23 18.88 5.12
C ARG A 36 -3.95 18.07 5.03
N SER A 37 -3.45 17.62 6.17
CA SER A 37 -2.31 16.71 6.25
C SER A 37 -2.75 15.35 6.75
N SER A 38 -2.15 14.30 6.21
CA SER A 38 -2.40 12.92 6.60
C SER A 38 -1.11 12.12 6.58
N ALA A 39 -1.11 10.98 7.28
CA ALA A 39 -0.04 10.01 7.18
C ALA A 39 -0.65 8.62 6.91
N VAL A 40 0.05 7.80 6.13
CA VAL A 40 -0.32 6.41 5.84
C VAL A 40 0.83 5.49 6.21
N LEU A 41 0.53 4.33 6.78
CA LEU A 41 1.52 3.34 7.17
C LEU A 41 1.66 2.26 6.10
N ILE A 42 2.80 2.22 5.44
CA ILE A 42 3.21 1.10 4.56
C ILE A 42 3.98 0.12 5.44
N LEU A 43 3.26 -0.81 6.06
CA LEU A 43 3.82 -1.78 7.00
C LEU A 43 4.19 -3.08 6.29
N PHE A 44 5.49 -3.38 6.23
CA PHE A 44 6.00 -4.67 5.75
C PHE A 44 6.27 -5.62 6.93
N GLY A 45 6.22 -6.92 6.68
CA GLY A 45 6.57 -7.93 7.68
C GLY A 45 6.81 -9.32 7.07
N ALA A 46 6.96 -10.31 7.94
CA ALA A 46 6.98 -11.73 7.56
C ALA A 46 5.61 -12.38 7.82
N LEU A 47 5.07 -13.10 6.85
CA LEU A 47 3.85 -13.89 6.92
C LEU A 47 4.09 -15.07 7.82
N ASP A 48 3.32 -15.14 8.90
CA ASP A 48 3.48 -16.20 9.89
C ASP A 48 2.69 -17.48 9.49
N GLN A 49 1.63 -17.37 8.67
CA GLN A 49 0.62 -18.45 8.51
C GLN A 49 0.09 -18.72 7.09
N VAL A 50 0.28 -17.84 6.09
CA VAL A 50 -0.15 -18.09 4.69
C VAL A 50 0.97 -17.67 3.74
N PRO A 51 1.90 -18.57 3.34
CA PRO A 51 3.00 -18.22 2.46
C PRO A 51 2.48 -17.79 1.08
N ALA A 52 3.24 -16.91 0.41
CA ALA A 52 2.98 -16.55 -0.98
C ALA A 52 2.93 -17.80 -1.87
N ARG A 53 2.04 -17.76 -2.86
CA ARG A 53 1.97 -18.75 -3.95
C ARG A 53 2.44 -18.10 -5.25
N GLY A 54 2.89 -18.90 -6.20
CA GLY A 54 3.27 -18.42 -7.53
C GLY A 54 4.77 -18.41 -7.79
N ALA A 55 5.15 -18.08 -9.03
CA ALA A 55 6.49 -18.32 -9.56
C ALA A 55 7.58 -17.43 -8.92
N LEU A 56 7.21 -16.28 -8.36
CA LEU A 56 8.15 -15.35 -7.73
C LEU A 56 8.37 -15.61 -6.24
N ALA A 57 7.55 -16.47 -5.61
CA ALA A 57 7.65 -16.77 -4.19
C ALA A 57 8.91 -17.63 -3.92
N GLY A 58 9.94 -17.05 -3.32
CA GLY A 58 11.17 -17.77 -2.97
C GLY A 58 12.01 -18.22 -4.18
N SER A 59 11.79 -17.63 -5.36
CA SER A 59 12.60 -17.89 -6.55
C SER A 59 14.01 -17.36 -6.35
N GLU A 60 15.01 -18.25 -6.50
CA GLU A 60 16.44 -17.92 -6.30
C GLU A 60 17.00 -16.94 -7.34
N ARG A 61 16.31 -16.74 -8.48
CA ARG A 61 16.77 -15.90 -9.60
C ARG A 61 16.02 -14.57 -9.70
N GLU A 62 14.71 -14.61 -9.51
CA GLU A 62 13.81 -13.47 -9.71
C GLU A 62 12.66 -13.61 -8.70
N GLY A 63 12.78 -12.97 -7.54
CA GLY A 63 11.78 -13.09 -6.49
C GLY A 63 12.15 -12.35 -5.20
N VAL A 64 11.14 -12.19 -4.35
CA VAL A 64 11.27 -11.76 -2.96
C VAL A 64 11.01 -12.97 -2.05
N PRO A 65 11.34 -12.90 -0.74
CA PRO A 65 10.99 -13.97 0.19
C PRO A 65 9.49 -14.28 0.12
N ALA A 66 9.12 -15.56 0.12
CA ALA A 66 7.73 -15.98 -0.01
C ALA A 66 6.87 -15.52 1.17
N GLU A 67 7.51 -15.26 2.30
CA GLU A 67 6.91 -14.75 3.51
C GLU A 67 6.86 -13.21 3.57
N LEU A 68 7.43 -12.46 2.63
CA LEU A 68 7.34 -10.99 2.68
C LEU A 68 5.91 -10.52 2.36
N ASP A 69 5.33 -9.70 3.23
CA ASP A 69 4.02 -9.09 3.02
C ASP A 69 3.99 -7.58 3.25
N VAL A 70 2.84 -7.00 2.87
CA VAL A 70 2.45 -5.63 3.18
C VAL A 70 1.03 -5.61 3.74
N LEU A 71 0.81 -4.85 4.81
CA LEU A 71 -0.51 -4.66 5.42
C LEU A 71 -1.37 -3.73 4.55
N LEU A 72 -2.60 -4.16 4.26
CA LEU A 72 -3.59 -3.40 3.52
C LEU A 72 -4.95 -3.46 4.23
N THR A 73 -5.74 -2.42 4.03
CA THR A 73 -7.12 -2.33 4.47
C THR A 73 -8.03 -2.20 3.26
N ARG A 74 -9.26 -2.70 3.36
CA ARG A 74 -10.32 -2.51 2.36
C ARG A 74 -11.53 -1.93 3.05
N ARG A 75 -12.01 -0.81 2.53
CA ARG A 75 -13.27 -0.21 2.98
C ARG A 75 -14.46 -1.07 2.56
N ALA A 76 -15.44 -1.24 3.43
CA ALA A 76 -16.65 -1.99 3.13
C ALA A 76 -17.41 -1.38 1.94
N ASP A 77 -18.06 -2.25 1.17
CA ASP A 77 -18.74 -1.86 -0.07
C ASP A 77 -19.93 -0.91 0.17
N GLY A 78 -20.44 -0.83 1.40
CA GLY A 78 -21.55 0.06 1.80
C GLY A 78 -21.14 1.49 2.19
N MET A 79 -19.84 1.83 2.19
CA MET A 79 -19.40 3.15 2.63
C MET A 79 -19.67 4.24 1.57
N ARG A 80 -20.07 5.44 2.04
CA ARG A 80 -20.40 6.60 1.19
C ARG A 80 -19.22 7.11 0.34
N HIS A 81 -18.00 6.88 0.78
CA HIS A 81 -16.78 7.30 0.10
C HIS A 81 -15.85 6.11 -0.09
N HIS A 82 -15.38 5.95 -1.33
CA HIS A 82 -14.39 4.95 -1.71
C HIS A 82 -14.76 3.49 -1.33
N PRO A 83 -16.00 3.04 -1.56
CA PRO A 83 -16.41 1.68 -1.21
C PRO A 83 -15.55 0.64 -1.94
N GLY A 84 -15.08 -0.36 -1.22
CA GLY A 84 -14.27 -1.45 -1.75
C GLY A 84 -12.84 -1.06 -2.14
N GLN A 85 -12.41 0.20 -1.95
CA GLN A 85 -11.04 0.61 -2.26
C GLN A 85 -10.07 0.03 -1.25
N ILE A 86 -8.93 -0.44 -1.76
CA ILE A 86 -7.82 -0.98 -0.98
C ILE A 86 -6.80 0.13 -0.73
N ALA A 87 -6.42 0.29 0.52
CA ALA A 87 -5.53 1.34 0.98
C ALA A 87 -4.52 0.81 2.00
N PHE A 88 -3.49 1.61 2.23
CA PHE A 88 -2.73 1.51 3.47
C PHE A 88 -3.57 2.09 4.61
N PRO A 89 -3.45 1.56 5.84
CA PRO A 89 -4.06 2.20 6.99
C PRO A 89 -3.47 3.61 7.18
N GLY A 90 -4.31 4.56 7.58
CA GLY A 90 -3.88 5.94 7.76
C GLY A 90 -4.99 6.96 7.71
N GLY A 91 -4.67 8.17 8.15
CA GLY A 91 -5.66 9.22 8.33
C GLY A 91 -5.07 10.58 8.66
N GLY A 92 -5.92 11.44 9.22
CA GLY A 92 -5.61 12.85 9.43
C GLY A 92 -4.64 13.05 10.57
N VAL A 93 -3.80 14.08 10.46
CA VAL A 93 -2.93 14.49 11.58
C VAL A 93 -3.79 15.13 12.67
N GLU A 94 -3.59 14.70 13.91
CA GLU A 94 -4.23 15.27 15.09
C GLU A 94 -3.26 16.08 15.94
N ALA A 95 -3.81 16.98 16.78
CA ALA A 95 -3.00 17.86 17.63
C ALA A 95 -2.15 17.12 18.67
N GLY A 96 -2.52 15.87 19.01
CA GLY A 96 -1.78 15.01 19.92
C GLY A 96 -0.64 14.22 19.26
N ASP A 97 -0.56 14.20 17.93
CA ASP A 97 0.46 13.42 17.23
C ASP A 97 1.82 14.12 17.32
N ALA A 98 2.83 13.41 17.83
CA ALA A 98 4.18 13.95 17.98
C ALA A 98 4.84 14.25 16.62
N ASP A 99 4.59 13.39 15.63
CA ASP A 99 5.06 13.49 14.26
C ASP A 99 4.18 12.66 13.31
N ARG A 100 4.54 12.62 12.01
CA ARG A 100 3.81 11.84 10.99
C ARG A 100 3.87 10.33 11.23
N GLY A 101 4.94 9.84 11.86
CA GLY A 101 5.05 8.44 12.25
C GLY A 101 4.04 8.08 13.34
N ALA A 102 3.89 8.95 14.35
CA ALA A 102 2.88 8.82 15.39
C ALA A 102 1.45 8.85 14.80
N THR A 103 1.16 9.77 13.88
CA THR A 103 -0.13 9.78 13.15
C THR A 103 -0.37 8.45 12.44
N ALA A 104 0.59 7.94 11.67
CA ALA A 104 0.44 6.70 10.91
C ALA A 104 0.23 5.48 11.82
N LEU A 105 0.95 5.38 12.94
CA LEU A 105 0.77 4.29 13.91
C LEU A 105 -0.58 4.36 14.63
N ARG A 106 -1.00 5.56 15.06
CA ARG A 106 -2.29 5.76 15.73
C ARG A 106 -3.43 5.31 14.81
N GLU A 107 -3.47 5.83 13.60
CA GLU A 107 -4.48 5.49 12.59
C GLU A 107 -4.45 4.00 12.25
N ALA A 108 -3.27 3.40 12.11
CA ALA A 108 -3.18 1.97 11.85
C ALA A 108 -3.67 1.11 13.02
N HIS A 109 -3.39 1.50 14.27
CA HIS A 109 -3.97 0.84 15.43
C HIS A 109 -5.51 0.99 15.46
N GLU A 110 -6.04 2.19 15.21
CA GLU A 110 -7.48 2.44 15.20
C GLU A 110 -8.20 1.65 14.10
N GLU A 111 -7.64 1.59 12.89
CA GLU A 111 -8.28 0.93 11.74
C GLU A 111 -8.11 -0.60 11.75
N THR A 112 -7.01 -1.11 12.32
CA THR A 112 -6.64 -2.54 12.19
C THR A 112 -6.53 -3.30 13.50
N GLY A 113 -6.42 -2.59 14.62
CA GLY A 113 -6.14 -3.18 15.94
C GLY A 113 -4.71 -3.67 16.13
N LEU A 114 -3.80 -3.40 15.19
CA LEU A 114 -2.40 -3.81 15.34
C LEU A 114 -1.80 -3.21 16.63
N ASP A 115 -0.90 -3.94 17.28
CA ASP A 115 -0.14 -3.43 18.42
C ASP A 115 1.03 -2.55 17.92
N PRO A 116 1.02 -1.23 18.19
CA PRO A 116 2.09 -0.32 17.77
C PRO A 116 3.46 -0.71 18.36
N ALA A 117 3.48 -1.38 19.53
CA ALA A 117 4.74 -1.84 20.14
C ALA A 117 5.40 -2.98 19.35
N GLY A 118 4.68 -3.61 18.42
CA GLY A 118 5.21 -4.58 17.46
C GLY A 118 5.80 -3.95 16.20
N VAL A 119 5.61 -2.65 15.98
CA VAL A 119 6.00 -1.94 14.75
C VAL A 119 7.26 -1.11 14.98
N GLU A 120 8.25 -1.31 14.13
CA GLU A 120 9.42 -0.45 14.01
C GLU A 120 9.20 0.53 12.85
N LEU A 121 9.15 1.83 13.12
CA LEU A 121 9.13 2.83 12.07
C LEU A 121 10.52 2.99 11.46
N LEU A 122 10.65 2.72 10.15
CA LEU A 122 11.92 2.82 9.44
C LEU A 122 12.21 4.25 8.98
N GLY A 123 11.17 5.01 8.67
CA GLY A 123 11.24 6.41 8.24
C GLY A 123 10.07 6.78 7.31
N SER A 124 10.13 7.95 6.70
CA SER A 124 9.08 8.47 5.83
C SER A 124 9.60 8.80 4.44
N LEU A 125 8.77 8.58 3.43
CA LEU A 125 8.97 9.12 2.09
C LEU A 125 8.58 10.60 2.04
N PRO A 126 9.00 11.36 1.02
CA PRO A 126 8.55 12.74 0.82
C PRO A 126 7.03 12.86 0.81
N GLU A 127 6.53 14.01 1.27
CA GLU A 127 5.09 14.30 1.26
C GLU A 127 4.58 14.43 -0.17
N ILE A 128 3.43 13.82 -0.45
CA ILE A 128 2.79 13.85 -1.76
C ILE A 128 1.48 14.60 -1.65
N HIS A 129 1.34 15.65 -2.46
CA HIS A 129 0.08 16.37 -2.57
C HIS A 129 -0.89 15.60 -3.47
N ILE A 130 -2.10 15.35 -2.98
CA ILE A 130 -3.22 14.72 -3.68
C ILE A 130 -4.26 15.80 -3.99
N PRO A 131 -4.20 16.45 -5.16
CA PRO A 131 -4.99 17.66 -5.42
C PRO A 131 -6.50 17.41 -5.46
N VAL A 132 -6.93 16.21 -5.86
CA VAL A 132 -8.36 15.83 -5.91
C VAL A 132 -9.04 15.79 -4.54
N SER A 133 -8.25 15.72 -3.46
CA SER A 133 -8.76 15.75 -2.08
C SER A 133 -8.17 16.89 -1.24
N ASN A 134 -7.33 17.73 -1.87
CA ASN A 134 -6.44 18.71 -1.27
C ASN A 134 -5.74 18.18 0.01
N ASN A 135 -5.15 16.99 -0.07
CA ASN A 135 -4.49 16.33 1.04
C ASN A 135 -2.98 16.22 0.79
N LEU A 136 -2.17 16.60 1.77
CA LEU A 136 -0.72 16.40 1.76
C LEU A 136 -0.41 15.16 2.60
N VAL A 137 -0.08 14.06 1.93
CA VAL A 137 0.06 12.74 2.55
C VAL A 137 1.53 12.40 2.75
N THR A 138 1.91 12.03 3.97
CA THR A 138 3.22 11.47 4.30
C THR A 138 3.15 9.94 4.31
N PRO A 139 3.79 9.22 3.38
CA PRO A 139 3.92 7.77 3.47
C PRO A 139 5.01 7.40 4.48
N VAL A 140 4.64 6.66 5.51
CA VAL A 140 5.55 6.18 6.56
C VAL A 140 5.82 4.70 6.31
N ILE A 141 7.09 4.33 6.21
CA ILE A 141 7.51 2.93 6.06
C ILE A 141 7.72 2.33 7.44
N GLY A 142 7.00 1.24 7.71
CA GLY A 142 7.11 0.47 8.95
C GLY A 142 7.56 -0.96 8.71
N TRP A 143 8.10 -1.58 9.75
CA TRP A 143 8.44 -2.98 9.80
C TRP A 143 7.78 -3.67 10.99
N TRP A 144 7.08 -4.77 10.75
CA TRP A 144 6.39 -5.52 11.79
C TRP A 144 7.37 -6.49 12.48
N SER A 145 8.09 -5.99 13.48
CA SER A 145 9.09 -6.75 14.23
C SER A 145 8.49 -7.86 15.10
N ARG A 146 7.27 -7.65 15.61
CA ARG A 146 6.48 -8.63 16.35
C ARG A 146 5.04 -8.56 15.83
N PRO A 147 4.65 -9.43 14.89
CA PRO A 147 3.29 -9.50 14.38
C PRO A 147 2.28 -9.64 15.52
N SER A 148 1.19 -8.87 15.46
CA SER A 148 0.04 -9.02 16.34
C SER A 148 -1.15 -9.51 15.53
N GLU A 149 -2.17 -10.03 16.21
CA GLU A 149 -3.45 -10.21 15.55
C GLU A 149 -3.96 -8.84 15.09
N VAL A 150 -4.51 -8.82 13.88
CA VAL A 150 -5.29 -7.69 13.36
C VAL A 150 -6.72 -8.15 13.25
N ALA A 151 -7.63 -7.38 13.82
CA ALA A 151 -9.03 -7.73 13.71
C ALA A 151 -9.56 -7.15 12.40
N ALA A 152 -10.11 -8.01 11.55
CA ALA A 152 -11.02 -7.59 10.48
C ALA A 152 -12.34 -7.00 11.03
N ASP A 153 -12.50 -6.90 12.36
CA ASP A 153 -13.77 -6.73 13.06
C ASP A 153 -13.81 -5.54 14.04
N HIS A 154 -12.80 -4.66 14.08
CA HIS A 154 -12.88 -3.45 14.90
C HIS A 154 -13.88 -2.42 14.36
N SER A 155 -14.31 -2.57 13.10
CA SER A 155 -15.52 -1.94 12.56
C SER A 155 -16.14 -2.82 11.48
N GLU A 156 -17.47 -2.88 11.38
CA GLU A 156 -18.21 -3.51 10.26
C GLU A 156 -17.84 -2.91 8.87
N SER A 157 -16.89 -1.97 8.83
CA SER A 157 -16.59 -1.09 7.71
C SER A 157 -15.22 -1.31 7.08
N VAL A 158 -14.33 -2.15 7.63
CA VAL A 158 -12.97 -2.31 7.08
C VAL A 158 -12.48 -3.75 7.21
N GLU A 159 -12.18 -4.40 6.08
CA GLU A 159 -11.47 -5.68 6.04
C GLU A 159 -9.95 -5.42 6.08
N VAL A 160 -9.21 -6.18 6.88
CA VAL A 160 -7.76 -6.03 7.06
C VAL A 160 -7.07 -7.31 6.61
N PHE A 161 -6.04 -7.19 5.78
CA PHE A 161 -5.30 -8.36 5.30
C PHE A 161 -3.83 -8.03 5.01
N ARG A 162 -3.00 -9.07 5.06
CA ARG A 162 -1.58 -9.02 4.72
C ARG A 162 -1.41 -9.60 3.32
N ALA A 163 -1.08 -8.76 2.34
CA ALA A 163 -0.90 -9.18 0.95
C ALA A 163 0.57 -9.60 0.75
N PRO A 164 0.85 -10.82 0.25
CA PRO A 164 2.22 -11.20 -0.04
C PRO A 164 2.79 -10.37 -1.19
N VAL A 165 3.98 -9.83 -0.98
CA VAL A 165 4.65 -8.98 -1.97
C VAL A 165 4.97 -9.76 -3.24
N ALA A 166 5.35 -11.04 -3.13
CA ALA A 166 5.62 -11.88 -4.30
C ALA A 166 4.41 -12.02 -5.24
N GLU A 167 3.17 -12.07 -4.71
CA GLU A 167 1.95 -12.16 -5.51
C GLU A 167 1.59 -10.84 -6.18
N LEU A 168 1.87 -9.70 -5.53
CA LEU A 168 1.75 -8.38 -6.14
C LEU A 168 2.78 -8.19 -7.26
N LEU A 169 3.98 -8.75 -7.11
CA LEU A 169 5.04 -8.64 -8.11
C LEU A 169 4.83 -9.55 -9.32
N ASP A 170 3.95 -10.55 -9.23
CA ASP A 170 3.66 -11.48 -10.32
C ASP A 170 3.24 -10.69 -11.58
N PRO A 171 3.89 -10.92 -12.75
CA PRO A 171 3.52 -10.24 -13.99
C PRO A 171 2.04 -10.33 -14.35
N ALA A 172 1.37 -11.44 -14.02
CA ALA A 172 -0.06 -11.63 -14.27
C ALA A 172 -0.95 -10.83 -13.31
N SER A 173 -0.42 -10.45 -12.15
CA SER A 173 -1.08 -9.60 -11.16
C SER A 173 -0.88 -8.12 -11.46
N ARG A 174 0.17 -7.73 -12.18
CA ARG A 174 0.45 -6.31 -12.51
C ARG A 174 -0.34 -5.84 -13.72
N GLY A 175 -0.70 -4.57 -13.74
CA GLY A 175 -1.44 -3.97 -14.85
C GLY A 175 -1.62 -2.48 -14.71
N THR A 176 -2.36 -1.91 -15.66
CA THR A 176 -2.78 -0.51 -15.65
C THR A 176 -4.26 -0.42 -15.28
N SER A 177 -4.58 0.27 -14.18
CA SER A 177 -5.96 0.63 -13.86
C SER A 177 -6.54 1.55 -14.92
N VAL A 178 -7.81 1.36 -15.23
CA VAL A 178 -8.59 2.21 -16.13
C VAL A 178 -9.81 2.70 -15.37
N LEU A 179 -9.78 3.97 -14.95
CA LEU A 179 -10.90 4.63 -14.31
C LEU A 179 -11.59 5.55 -15.32
N ARG A 180 -12.85 5.26 -15.64
CA ARG A 180 -13.65 6.06 -16.56
C ARG A 180 -14.56 7.01 -15.78
N ARG A 181 -14.45 8.30 -16.09
CA ARG A 181 -15.34 9.35 -15.58
C ARG A 181 -15.95 10.10 -16.77
N PRO A 182 -17.08 10.81 -16.60
CA PRO A 182 -17.62 11.64 -17.66
C PRO A 182 -16.55 12.58 -18.23
N GLY A 183 -16.24 12.45 -19.52
CA GLY A 183 -15.28 13.30 -20.22
C GLY A 183 -13.79 12.98 -20.02
N ALA A 184 -13.42 11.97 -19.20
CA ALA A 184 -12.01 11.63 -18.96
C ALA A 184 -11.78 10.14 -18.65
N THR A 185 -10.63 9.63 -19.06
CA THR A 185 -10.13 8.31 -18.65
C THR A 185 -8.80 8.48 -17.94
N PHE A 186 -8.73 8.01 -16.71
CA PHE A 186 -7.52 8.04 -15.89
C PHE A 186 -6.87 6.67 -15.87
N ARG A 187 -5.54 6.67 -15.85
CA ARG A 187 -4.71 5.46 -15.84
C ARG A 187 -3.64 5.57 -14.79
N GLY A 188 -3.30 4.45 -14.16
CA GLY A 188 -2.21 4.36 -13.21
C GLY A 188 -1.84 2.90 -12.92
N PRO A 189 -0.73 2.65 -12.23
CA PRO A 189 -0.32 1.30 -11.85
C PRO A 189 -1.38 0.62 -10.99
N ALA A 190 -1.53 -0.69 -11.18
CA ALA A 190 -2.50 -1.50 -10.48
C ALA A 190 -2.02 -2.94 -10.29
N PHE A 191 -2.55 -3.57 -9.24
CA PHE A 191 -2.22 -4.93 -8.84
C PHE A 191 -3.51 -5.70 -8.57
N ARG A 192 -3.72 -6.83 -9.24
CA ARG A 192 -4.79 -7.77 -8.91
C ARG A 192 -4.31 -8.67 -7.77
N LEU A 193 -5.07 -8.70 -6.69
CA LEU A 193 -4.86 -9.62 -5.59
C LEU A 193 -5.35 -11.02 -5.97
N ASP A 194 -4.80 -12.04 -5.32
CA ASP A 194 -5.27 -13.42 -5.42
C ASP A 194 -6.76 -13.55 -5.03
N GLU A 195 -7.42 -14.59 -5.51
CA GLU A 195 -8.85 -14.87 -5.24
C GLU A 195 -9.15 -15.03 -3.76
N ARG A 196 -8.17 -15.41 -2.92
CA ARG A 196 -8.34 -15.45 -1.46
C ARG A 196 -8.53 -14.08 -0.82
N PHE A 197 -8.15 -13.01 -1.52
CA PHE A 197 -8.44 -11.62 -1.17
C PHE A 197 -9.54 -11.04 -2.09
N GLY A 198 -10.35 -11.93 -2.69
CA GLY A 198 -11.47 -11.59 -3.55
C GLY A 198 -11.10 -11.12 -4.96
N GLY A 199 -9.89 -11.37 -5.45
CA GLY A 199 -9.53 -11.02 -6.84
C GLY A 199 -9.50 -9.50 -7.11
N ARG A 200 -9.45 -8.71 -6.03
CA ARG A 200 -9.66 -7.25 -6.07
C ARG A 200 -8.44 -6.53 -6.63
N ILE A 201 -8.66 -5.30 -7.09
CA ILE A 201 -7.59 -4.48 -7.68
C ILE A 201 -7.13 -3.45 -6.66
N VAL A 202 -5.84 -3.41 -6.37
CA VAL A 202 -5.15 -2.29 -5.73
C VAL A 202 -4.81 -1.27 -6.82
N TRP A 203 -5.26 -0.03 -6.68
CA TRP A 203 -5.04 1.03 -7.67
C TRP A 203 -5.05 2.40 -7.00
N GLY A 204 -5.00 3.47 -7.78
CA GLY A 204 -5.03 4.84 -7.26
C GLY A 204 -3.75 5.16 -6.49
N PHE A 205 -3.86 5.95 -5.42
CA PHE A 205 -2.70 6.37 -4.64
C PHE A 205 -1.92 5.19 -4.04
N THR A 206 -2.61 4.18 -3.52
CA THR A 206 -2.02 2.94 -3.01
C THR A 206 -1.21 2.21 -4.08
N GLY A 207 -1.78 2.04 -5.28
CA GLY A 207 -1.09 1.41 -6.40
C GLY A 207 0.13 2.19 -6.89
N ILE A 208 0.04 3.53 -6.88
CA ILE A 208 1.15 4.43 -7.24
C ILE A 208 2.32 4.25 -6.26
N LEU A 209 2.04 4.28 -4.95
CA LEU A 209 3.06 4.06 -3.93
C LEU A 209 3.71 2.68 -4.02
N LEU A 210 2.92 1.61 -4.16
CA LEU A 210 3.45 0.26 -4.32
C LEU A 210 4.33 0.12 -5.57
N SER A 211 3.90 0.67 -6.71
CA SER A 211 4.69 0.61 -7.94
C SER A 211 6.01 1.35 -7.78
N ALA A 212 5.98 2.58 -7.25
CA ALA A 212 7.19 3.36 -7.04
C ALA A 212 8.17 2.65 -6.09
N LEU A 213 7.67 2.13 -4.97
CA LEU A 213 8.48 1.35 -4.03
C LEU A 213 9.12 0.13 -4.70
N PHE A 214 8.32 -0.70 -5.37
CA PHE A 214 8.83 -1.93 -5.99
C PHE A 214 9.81 -1.67 -7.13
N ASP A 215 9.60 -0.61 -7.90
CA ASP A 215 10.48 -0.25 -8.99
C ASP A 215 11.82 0.31 -8.43
N GLU A 216 11.79 1.20 -7.43
CA GLU A 216 13.00 1.79 -6.81
C GLU A 216 13.80 0.82 -5.93
N LEU A 217 13.12 -0.16 -5.31
CA LEU A 217 13.78 -1.26 -4.61
C LEU A 217 14.37 -2.30 -5.59
N GLY A 218 14.04 -2.22 -6.88
CA GLY A 218 14.41 -3.23 -7.87
C GLY A 218 13.77 -4.60 -7.59
N TRP A 219 12.57 -4.60 -6.98
CA TRP A 219 11.76 -5.79 -6.72
C TRP A 219 10.82 -6.12 -7.87
N ALA A 220 10.52 -5.14 -8.74
CA ALA A 220 9.71 -5.37 -9.92
C ALA A 220 10.43 -6.27 -10.95
N VAL A 221 9.68 -7.24 -11.50
CA VAL A 221 10.06 -7.99 -12.71
C VAL A 221 9.35 -7.41 -13.93
N PRO A 222 9.81 -7.71 -15.17
CA PRO A 222 9.07 -7.31 -16.38
C PRO A 222 7.64 -7.85 -16.39
N TRP A 223 6.68 -7.00 -16.78
CA TRP A 223 5.25 -7.32 -16.85
C TRP A 223 4.59 -6.65 -18.06
N ASP A 224 3.44 -7.15 -18.50
CA ASP A 224 2.72 -6.65 -19.68
C ASP A 224 2.10 -5.27 -19.42
N ARG A 225 2.69 -4.22 -19.98
CA ARG A 225 2.21 -2.84 -19.84
C ARG A 225 0.85 -2.60 -20.51
N GLU A 226 0.42 -3.47 -21.42
CA GLU A 226 -0.90 -3.39 -22.06
C GLU A 226 -2.01 -4.09 -21.25
N GLN A 227 -1.66 -4.85 -20.22
CA GLN A 227 -2.63 -5.44 -19.30
C GLN A 227 -3.42 -4.34 -18.58
N ARG A 228 -4.75 -4.44 -18.65
CA ARG A 228 -5.67 -3.41 -18.14
C ARG A 228 -6.65 -3.98 -17.14
N PHE A 229 -6.88 -3.24 -16.07
CA PHE A 229 -7.90 -3.54 -15.06
C PHE A 229 -8.91 -2.39 -15.02
N GLU A 230 -10.16 -2.67 -15.40
CA GLU A 230 -11.23 -1.69 -15.25
C GLU A 230 -11.59 -1.56 -13.77
N VAL A 231 -11.57 -0.32 -13.25
CA VAL A 231 -11.82 0.00 -11.84
C VAL A 231 -12.96 1.00 -11.71
N ARG A 232 -13.59 1.02 -10.54
CA ARG A 232 -14.69 1.94 -10.22
C ARG A 232 -14.32 2.70 -8.95
N GLY A 233 -14.69 3.98 -8.87
CA GLY A 233 -14.47 4.82 -7.70
C GLY A 233 -15.25 6.11 -7.77
#